data_AF-A0A4X2JUW6-F1
#
_entry.id   AF-A0A4X2JUW6-F1
#
_cell.length_a   1.000
_cell.length_b   1.000
_cell.length_c   1.000
_cell.angle_alpha   90.00
_cell.angle_beta   90.00
_cell.angle_gamma   90.00
#
_symmetry.space_group_name_H-M   'P 1'
#
loop_
_entity.id
_entity.type
_entity.pdbx_description
1 polymer ?
#
loop_
_entity_poly.entity_id
_entity_poly.type
_entity_poly.pdbx_seq_one_letter_code
_entity_poly.pdbx_strand_id
1 'polypeptide(L)'
;MAFQNSEYGDDSIKKAQHVINCFPKQWFVNLKGERTICQLENFCRYLVHLADTIYRNSIGCSDVEKRNARENIKQIVKLLASVRALDHAMTVANDHNMKELKALIEGK
;
A
#
# COMPACT_ATOMS: atom_id res chain seq x y z
N MET A 1 5.75 1.44 -21.86
CA MET A 1 5.46 2.63 -21.02
C MET A 1 3.98 2.61 -20.67
N ALA A 2 3.58 2.22 -19.45
CA ALA A 2 2.15 2.08 -19.11
C ALA A 2 1.76 2.52 -17.68
N PHE A 3 2.68 3.07 -16.89
CA PHE A 3 2.40 3.48 -15.50
C PHE A 3 2.72 4.96 -15.21
N GLN A 4 3.17 5.74 -16.20
CA GLN A 4 3.72 7.08 -15.98
C GLN A 4 2.72 8.24 -16.14
N ASN A 5 1.43 7.99 -16.44
CA ASN A 5 0.50 9.04 -16.86
C ASN A 5 -0.77 9.25 -16.01
N SER A 6 -0.94 8.53 -14.89
CA SER A 6 -2.07 8.80 -13.99
C SER A 6 -1.61 9.65 -12.82
N GLU A 7 -2.37 10.70 -12.54
CA GLU A 7 -2.28 11.55 -11.35
C GLU A 7 -1.91 10.69 -10.12
N TYR A 8 -0.70 10.94 -9.58
CA TYR A 8 -0.09 10.10 -8.55
C TYR A 8 -0.99 10.06 -7.30
N GLY A 9 -1.65 8.93 -7.08
CA GLY A 9 -2.55 8.75 -5.94
C GLY A 9 -3.76 7.88 -6.27
N ASP A 10 -4.91 8.51 -6.37
CA ASP A 10 -6.22 7.88 -6.28
C ASP A 10 -6.50 6.86 -7.41
N ASP A 11 -6.20 7.21 -8.67
CA ASP A 11 -6.40 6.31 -9.81
C ASP A 11 -5.49 5.07 -9.73
N SER A 12 -4.24 5.27 -9.33
CA SER A 12 -3.27 4.17 -9.15
C SER A 12 -3.68 3.24 -8.00
N ILE A 13 -4.20 3.80 -6.90
CA ILE A 13 -4.71 3.03 -5.76
C ILE A 13 -5.97 2.24 -6.17
N LYS A 14 -6.91 2.86 -6.89
CA LYS A 14 -8.13 2.19 -7.38
C LYS A 14 -7.81 1.04 -8.34
N LYS A 15 -6.85 1.22 -9.24
CA LYS A 15 -6.36 0.17 -10.13
C LYS A 15 -5.72 -0.97 -9.34
N ALA A 16 -4.85 -0.66 -8.38
CA ALA A 16 -4.25 -1.66 -7.51
C ALA A 16 -5.29 -2.42 -6.69
N GLN A 17 -6.32 -1.74 -6.20
CA GLN A 17 -7.44 -2.35 -5.49
C GLN A 17 -8.23 -3.32 -6.37
N HIS A 18 -8.53 -2.92 -7.61
CA HIS A 18 -9.18 -3.82 -8.57
C HIS A 18 -8.35 -5.07 -8.84
N VAL A 19 -7.04 -4.90 -9.05
CA VAL A 19 -6.10 -6.02 -9.25
C VAL A 19 -6.12 -6.95 -8.05
N ILE A 20 -6.09 -6.42 -6.82
CA ILE A 20 -6.16 -7.23 -5.60
C ILE A 20 -7.49 -7.99 -5.49
N ASN A 21 -8.61 -7.35 -5.84
CA ASN A 21 -9.92 -7.98 -5.82
C ASN A 21 -10.05 -9.12 -6.84
N CYS A 22 -9.26 -9.12 -7.92
CA CYS A 22 -9.17 -10.25 -8.84
C CYS A 22 -8.37 -11.43 -8.30
N PHE A 23 -7.57 -11.25 -7.23
CA PHE A 23 -6.80 -12.36 -6.67
C PHE A 23 -7.69 -13.29 -5.85
N PRO A 24 -7.62 -14.61 -6.09
CA PRO A 24 -8.39 -15.56 -5.31
C PRO A 24 -7.86 -15.60 -3.88
N LYS A 25 -8.76 -15.42 -2.90
CA LYS A 25 -8.43 -15.40 -1.46
C LYS A 25 -7.63 -16.62 -1.02
N GLN A 26 -7.83 -17.77 -1.66
CA GLN A 26 -7.12 -19.02 -1.40
C GLN A 26 -5.60 -18.92 -1.54
N TRP A 27 -5.09 -18.03 -2.41
CA TRP A 27 -3.64 -17.77 -2.52
C TRP A 27 -3.02 -17.28 -1.21
N PHE A 28 -3.84 -16.68 -0.34
CA PHE A 28 -3.42 -16.07 0.91
C PHE A 28 -3.83 -16.86 2.16
N VAL A 29 -4.55 -17.97 2.01
CA VAL A 29 -5.03 -18.79 3.14
C VAL A 29 -3.92 -19.67 3.70
N ASN A 30 -3.08 -20.25 2.84
CA ASN A 30 -2.00 -21.16 3.23
C ASN A 30 -0.64 -20.49 3.42
N LEU A 31 -0.56 -19.16 3.28
CA LEU A 31 0.68 -18.42 3.56
C LEU A 31 0.97 -18.46 5.06
N LYS A 32 2.11 -19.06 5.42
CA LYS A 32 2.68 -19.01 6.77
C LYS A 32 3.76 -17.92 6.79
N GLY A 33 3.58 -16.93 7.67
CA GLY A 33 4.51 -15.81 7.85
C GLY A 33 3.99 -14.47 7.35
N GLU A 34 4.86 -13.47 7.38
CA GLU A 34 4.53 -12.06 7.14
C GLU A 34 4.75 -11.61 5.68
N ARG A 35 5.20 -12.52 4.81
CA ARG A 35 5.49 -12.26 3.39
C ARG A 35 4.41 -12.85 2.48
N THR A 36 4.11 -12.10 1.41
CA THR A 36 3.20 -12.53 0.36
C THR A 36 3.82 -13.61 -0.53
N ILE A 37 3.06 -14.16 -1.48
CA ILE A 37 3.60 -15.05 -2.52
C ILE A 37 4.65 -14.30 -3.36
N CYS A 38 5.72 -14.99 -3.78
CA CYS A 38 6.83 -14.36 -4.51
C CYS A 38 6.37 -13.65 -5.80
N GLN A 39 5.32 -14.15 -6.45
CA GLN A 39 4.73 -13.54 -7.65
C GLN A 39 4.15 -12.14 -7.40
N LEU A 40 3.74 -11.84 -6.18
CA LEU A 40 3.21 -10.54 -5.78
C LEU A 40 4.28 -9.61 -5.20
N GLU A 41 5.53 -10.05 -5.06
CA GLU A 41 6.57 -9.21 -4.46
C GLU A 41 6.83 -7.95 -5.30
N ASN A 42 6.84 -8.07 -6.63
CA ASN A 42 6.94 -6.91 -7.53
C ASN A 42 5.77 -5.93 -7.34
N PHE A 43 4.56 -6.47 -7.14
CA PHE A 43 3.37 -5.65 -6.89
C PHE A 43 3.43 -4.97 -5.52
N CYS A 44 3.93 -5.66 -4.50
CA CYS A 44 4.14 -5.07 -3.18
C CYS A 44 5.19 -3.97 -3.20
N ARG A 45 6.31 -4.17 -3.89
CA ARG A 45 7.33 -3.13 -4.10
C ARG A 45 6.76 -1.91 -4.84
N TYR A 46 5.91 -2.14 -5.84
CA TYR A 46 5.20 -1.05 -6.53
C TYR A 46 4.31 -0.25 -5.56
N LEU A 47 3.53 -0.93 -4.71
CA LEU A 47 2.70 -0.28 -3.69
C LEU A 47 3.52 0.54 -2.69
N VAL A 48 4.63 0.00 -2.20
CA VAL A 48 5.56 0.72 -1.31
C VAL A 48 6.09 1.98 -2.01
N HIS A 49 6.54 1.84 -3.26
CA HIS A 49 7.03 2.96 -4.04
C HIS A 49 5.96 4.02 -4.31
N LEU A 50 4.72 3.60 -4.54
CA LEU A 50 3.58 4.49 -4.72
C LEU A 50 3.32 5.31 -3.45
N ALA A 51 3.40 4.69 -2.26
CA ALA A 51 3.27 5.39 -0.98
C ALA A 51 4.38 6.45 -0.78
N ASP A 52 5.63 6.08 -1.03
CA ASP A 52 6.77 7.02 -0.96
C ASP A 52 6.61 8.18 -1.96
N THR A 53 6.18 7.89 -3.19
CA THR A 53 5.94 8.90 -4.22
C THR A 53 4.84 9.88 -3.80
N ILE A 54 3.72 9.38 -3.28
CA ILE A 54 2.60 10.21 -2.79
C ILE A 54 3.05 11.05 -1.60
N TYR A 55 3.80 10.46 -0.66
CA TYR A 55 4.34 11.17 0.49
C TYR A 55 5.26 12.31 0.04
N ARG A 56 6.25 12.01 -0.82
CA ARG A 56 7.20 13.00 -1.36
C ARG A 56 6.50 14.12 -2.14
N ASN A 57 5.51 13.77 -2.97
CA ASN A 57 4.73 14.75 -3.72
C ASN A 57 3.90 15.67 -2.80
N SER A 58 3.54 15.20 -1.60
CA SER A 58 2.83 16.01 -0.62
C SER A 58 3.72 16.96 0.20
N ILE A 59 5.04 16.81 0.14
CA ILE A 59 5.99 17.66 0.86
C ILE A 59 5.94 19.06 0.25
N GLY A 60 5.63 20.07 1.06
CA GLY A 60 5.53 21.47 0.61
C GLY A 60 4.20 21.85 -0.03
N CYS A 61 3.27 20.90 -0.20
CA CYS A 61 1.89 21.18 -0.60
C CYS A 61 1.02 21.65 0.57
N SER A 62 -0.18 22.13 0.24
CA SER A 62 -1.21 22.60 1.16
C SER A 62 -1.61 21.53 2.20
N ASP A 63 -2.14 21.97 3.34
CA ASP A 63 -2.60 21.08 4.42
C ASP A 63 -3.64 20.04 3.95
N VAL A 64 -4.50 20.44 3.02
CA VAL A 64 -5.51 19.58 2.37
C VAL A 64 -4.84 18.45 1.59
N GLU A 65 -3.82 18.76 0.79
CA GLU A 65 -3.11 17.76 -0.01
C GLU A 65 -2.31 16.80 0.87
N LYS A 66 -1.69 17.30 1.94
CA LYS A 66 -1.00 16.46 2.93
C LYS A 66 -1.95 15.49 3.62
N ARG A 67 -3.18 15.90 3.94
CA ARG A 67 -4.22 15.02 4.47
C ARG A 67 -4.64 13.97 3.43
N ASN A 68 -4.85 14.38 2.19
CA ASN A 68 -5.22 13.47 1.11
C ASN A 68 -4.12 12.41 0.86
N ALA A 69 -2.86 12.84 0.84
CA ALA A 69 -1.71 11.95 0.73
C ALA A 69 -1.65 10.93 1.87
N ARG A 70 -1.89 11.36 3.12
CA ARG A 70 -1.95 10.44 4.27
C ARG A 70 -3.06 9.40 4.13
N GLU A 71 -4.25 9.80 3.69
CA GLU A 71 -5.36 8.87 3.46
C GLU A 71 -5.05 7.88 2.32
N ASN A 72 -4.42 8.35 1.25
CA ASN A 72 -3.94 7.50 0.16
C ASN A 72 -2.91 6.46 0.65
N ILE A 73 -1.95 6.87 1.47
CA ILE A 73 -0.98 5.94 2.07
C ILE A 73 -1.70 4.92 2.98
N LYS A 74 -2.74 5.32 3.73
CA LYS A 74 -3.56 4.36 4.51
C LYS A 74 -4.18 3.30 3.62
N GLN A 75 -4.71 3.69 2.45
CA GLN A 75 -5.28 2.74 1.50
C GLN A 75 -4.21 1.77 0.99
N ILE A 76 -3.02 2.25 0.64
CA ILE A 76 -1.92 1.42 0.17
C ILE A 76 -1.52 0.37 1.21
N VAL A 77 -1.42 0.75 2.48
CA VAL A 77 -1.10 -0.19 3.55
C VAL A 77 -2.21 -1.25 3.73
N LYS A 78 -3.49 -0.87 3.60
CA LYS A 78 -4.62 -1.83 3.58
C LYS A 78 -4.53 -2.80 2.40
N LEU A 79 -4.10 -2.33 1.24
CA LEU A 79 -3.88 -3.16 0.05
C LEU A 79 -2.76 -4.17 0.28
N LEU A 80 -1.62 -3.74 0.83
CA LEU A 80 -0.51 -4.62 1.22
C LEU A 80 -0.96 -5.69 2.24
N ALA A 81 -1.73 -5.29 3.26
CA ALA A 81 -2.28 -6.23 4.23
C ALA A 81 -3.26 -7.25 3.60
N SER A 82 -4.04 -6.84 2.59
CA SER A 82 -4.98 -7.72 1.89
C SER A 82 -4.28 -8.83 1.12
N VAL A 83 -3.07 -8.58 0.61
CA VAL A 83 -2.24 -9.59 -0.07
C VAL A 83 -1.26 -10.30 0.86
N ARG A 84 -1.45 -10.21 2.19
CA ARG A 84 -0.55 -10.78 3.23
C ARG A 84 0.90 -10.25 3.17
N ALA A 85 1.14 -9.08 2.58
CA ALA A 85 2.45 -8.44 2.59
C ALA A 85 2.62 -7.59 3.87
N LEU A 86 2.59 -8.25 5.02
CA LEU A 86 2.58 -7.57 6.34
C LEU A 86 3.92 -6.87 6.63
N ASP A 87 5.04 -7.46 6.23
CA ASP A 87 6.39 -6.86 6.35
C ASP A 87 6.48 -5.51 5.62
N HIS A 88 6.01 -5.46 4.37
CA HIS A 88 5.94 -4.24 3.58
C HIS A 88 4.92 -3.24 4.15
N ALA A 89 3.77 -3.73 4.61
CA ALA A 89 2.74 -2.89 5.25
C ALA A 89 3.28 -2.20 6.51
N MET A 90 4.00 -2.91 7.37
CA MET A 90 4.64 -2.36 8.56
C MET A 90 5.74 -1.36 8.20
N THR A 91 6.55 -1.66 7.19
CA THR A 91 7.60 -0.75 6.72
C THR A 91 7.02 0.60 6.30
N VAL A 92 6.00 0.59 5.43
CA VAL A 92 5.31 1.81 4.97
C VAL A 92 4.63 2.54 6.13
N ALA A 93 3.96 1.81 7.04
CA ALA A 93 3.34 2.41 8.20
C ALA A 93 4.36 3.08 9.13
N ASN A 94 5.54 2.47 9.32
CA ASN A 94 6.61 3.03 10.15
C ASN A 94 7.23 4.28 9.51
N ASP A 95 7.55 4.21 8.21
CA ASP A 95 8.18 5.30 7.46
C ASP A 95 7.31 6.57 7.46
N HIS A 96 5.99 6.40 7.33
CA HIS A 96 5.05 7.51 7.30
C HIS A 96 4.41 7.86 8.66
N ASN A 97 4.96 7.36 9.77
CA ASN A 97 4.50 7.61 11.16
C ASN A 97 3.04 7.21 11.45
N MET A 98 2.55 6.15 10.80
CA MET A 98 1.17 5.66 10.89
C MET A 98 1.01 4.63 12.01
N LYS A 99 1.26 5.06 13.25
CA LYS A 99 1.26 4.17 14.44
C LYS A 99 -0.07 3.42 14.64
N GLU A 100 -1.18 4.06 14.31
CA GLU A 100 -2.53 3.49 14.37
C GLU A 100 -2.70 2.25 13.48
N LEU A 101 -2.00 2.21 12.35
CA LEU A 101 -2.12 1.14 11.36
C LEU A 101 -1.20 -0.04 11.70
N LYS A 102 -0.09 0.23 12.38
CA LYS A 102 0.81 -0.79 12.92
C LYS A 102 0.09 -1.71 13.91
N ALA A 103 -0.69 -1.13 14.82
CA ALA A 103 -1.48 -1.89 15.79
C ALA A 103 -2.55 -2.80 15.15
N LEU A 104 -3.10 -2.40 14.00
CA LEU A 104 -4.07 -3.20 13.24
C LEU A 104 -3.42 -4.38 12.51
N ILE A 105 -2.12 -4.28 12.18
CA ILE A 105 -1.36 -5.34 11.50
C ILE A 105 -0.81 -6.34 12.52
N GLU A 106 -0.33 -5.88 13.68
CA GLU A 106 0.19 -6.74 14.76
C GLU A 106 -0.92 -7.48 15.54
N GLY A 107 -2.16 -6.99 15.50
CA GLY A 107 -3.28 -7.53 16.28
C GLY A 107 -4.04 -8.72 15.68
N LYS A 108 -3.54 -9.36 14.60
CA LYS A 108 -4.27 -10.43 13.89
C LYS A 108 -3.48 -11.74 13.74
#